data_AF-A0A918VRU9-F1
#
_entry.id   AF-A0A918VRU9-F1
#
_cell.length_a   1.000
_cell.length_b   1.000
_cell.length_c   1.000
_cell.angle_alpha   90.00
_cell.angle_beta   90.00
_cell.angle_gamma   90.00
#
_symmetry.space_group_name_H-M   'P 1'
#
loop_
_entity.id
_entity.type
_entity.pdbx_description
1 polymer ?
#
loop_
_entity_poly.entity_id
_entity_poly.type
_entity_poly.pdbx_seq_one_letter_code
_entity_poly.pdbx_strand_id
1 'polypeptide(L)'
;MLVMEAAFWPPLSFVQAQHMKLLVGLGNPGAQYENNRHNIGFMAVDEIARAHNFGPYRQKFAGLLAEGTLSGEKVLLLKPQTFMNRSGDSVQQAAQFYKLSPADITVLYDELDLAPGKVRIKAGGGNGGHNGLRSIDPQLGRDYRRVRLGIGHPGSKELVTPHVLGDFSKADREWLVPLLETLGANADLLVSGEDGSLMNKISLAVAGPESTAPQKKRATPPEPAAAPAAKGRSHVRQARQPRTQAELPKSGPMADMLKKLFNKD
;
A
#
# COMPACT_ATOMS: atom_id res chain seq x y z
N MET A 1 6.14 -68.45 21.75
CA MET A 1 7.17 -67.40 21.94
C MET A 1 7.50 -66.83 20.56
N LEU A 2 6.73 -65.82 20.12
CA LEU A 2 6.96 -65.14 18.84
C LEU A 2 7.84 -63.92 19.12
N VAL A 3 8.97 -63.81 18.42
CA VAL A 3 9.80 -62.61 18.44
C VAL A 3 9.39 -61.76 17.24
N MET A 4 8.81 -60.58 17.48
CA MET A 4 8.56 -59.60 16.43
C MET A 4 9.80 -58.71 16.30
N GLU A 5 10.46 -58.75 15.14
CA GLU A 5 11.45 -57.74 14.80
C GLU A 5 10.77 -56.36 14.64
N ALA A 6 11.23 -55.39 15.43
CA ALA A 6 10.85 -54.00 15.24
C ALA A 6 11.73 -53.39 14.14
N ALA A 7 11.11 -53.06 12.99
CA ALA A 7 11.81 -52.40 11.90
C ALA A 7 12.31 -51.01 12.32
N PHE A 8 13.64 -50.87 12.42
CA PHE A 8 14.30 -49.61 12.79
C PHE A 8 14.32 -48.65 11.60
N TRP A 9 13.29 -47.82 11.46
CA TRP A 9 13.28 -46.76 10.45
C TRP A 9 14.15 -45.59 10.94
N PRO A 10 15.15 -45.12 10.17
CA PRO A 10 15.92 -43.94 10.56
C PRO A 10 15.00 -42.71 10.58
N PRO A 11 15.19 -41.76 11.49
CA PRO A 11 14.38 -40.55 11.52
C PRO A 11 14.57 -39.79 10.20
N LEU A 12 13.46 -39.37 9.58
CA LEU A 12 13.52 -38.40 8.50
C LEU A 12 14.18 -37.14 9.05
N SER A 13 15.40 -36.88 8.62
CA SER A 13 16.05 -35.60 8.82
C SER A 13 15.13 -34.52 8.26
N PHE A 14 14.55 -33.71 9.14
CA PHE A 14 13.87 -32.48 8.75
C PHE A 14 14.90 -31.60 8.03
N VAL A 15 14.97 -31.72 6.71
CA VAL A 15 15.46 -30.64 5.86
C VAL A 15 14.40 -29.56 5.96
N GLN A 16 14.51 -28.77 7.03
CA GLN A 16 13.69 -27.60 7.25
C GLN A 16 13.89 -26.73 6.01
N ALA A 17 12.86 -26.64 5.17
CA ALA A 17 12.91 -25.86 3.94
C ALA A 17 13.29 -24.45 4.35
N GLN A 18 14.51 -24.04 3.97
CA GLN A 18 15.05 -22.74 4.31
C GLN A 18 14.25 -21.72 3.49
N HIS A 19 13.13 -21.26 4.06
CA HIS A 19 12.31 -20.23 3.45
C HIS A 19 13.19 -19.01 3.22
N MET A 20 13.41 -18.72 1.93
CA MET A 20 14.23 -17.62 1.48
C MET A 20 13.29 -16.55 0.97
N LYS A 21 13.41 -15.33 1.51
CA LYS A 21 12.61 -14.19 1.06
C LYS A 21 13.44 -13.23 0.22
N LEU A 22 12.80 -12.61 -0.76
CA LEU A 22 13.41 -11.59 -1.61
C LEU A 22 12.67 -10.26 -1.41
N LEU A 23 13.37 -9.28 -0.82
CA LEU A 23 12.90 -7.91 -0.71
C LEU A 23 13.53 -7.10 -1.86
N VAL A 24 12.69 -6.59 -2.76
CA VAL A 24 13.10 -5.81 -3.93
C VAL A 24 12.81 -4.35 -3.68
N GLY A 25 13.84 -3.52 -3.64
CA GLY A 25 13.68 -2.07 -3.73
C GLY A 25 13.59 -1.64 -5.18
N LEU A 26 12.59 -0.85 -5.57
CA LEU A 26 12.52 -0.24 -6.89
C LEU A 26 13.17 1.16 -6.91
N GLY A 27 13.74 1.52 -8.06
CA GLY A 27 14.50 2.75 -8.28
C GLY A 27 15.14 2.78 -9.68
N ASN A 28 15.82 3.88 -10.00
CA ASN A 28 16.69 4.02 -11.16
C ASN A 28 18.17 4.10 -10.74
N PRO A 29 19.10 3.50 -11.50
CA PRO A 29 20.52 3.47 -11.19
C PRO A 29 21.25 4.76 -11.60
N GLY A 30 22.17 5.22 -10.74
CA GLY A 30 23.07 6.35 -11.00
C GLY A 30 22.82 7.54 -10.07
N ALA A 31 23.89 8.27 -9.74
CA ALA A 31 23.90 9.31 -8.71
C ALA A 31 22.81 10.39 -8.87
N GLN A 32 22.51 10.76 -10.13
CA GLN A 32 21.48 11.73 -10.50
C GLN A 32 20.04 11.33 -10.14
N TYR A 33 19.80 10.09 -9.69
CA TYR A 33 18.48 9.60 -9.27
C TYR A 33 18.44 9.22 -7.79
N GLU A 34 19.56 9.28 -7.05
CA GLU A 34 19.66 8.73 -5.69
C GLU A 34 18.66 9.36 -4.72
N ASN A 35 18.31 10.64 -4.91
CA ASN A 35 17.36 11.36 -4.06
C ASN A 35 15.94 11.47 -4.65
N ASN A 36 15.68 10.88 -5.82
CA ASN A 36 14.38 10.93 -6.48
C ASN A 36 13.29 10.20 -5.68
N ARG A 37 12.05 10.68 -5.78
CA ARG A 37 10.87 9.98 -5.22
C ARG A 37 10.75 8.53 -5.72
N HIS A 38 11.05 8.28 -6.99
CA HIS A 38 11.06 6.93 -7.58
C HIS A 38 12.12 5.98 -6.98
N ASN A 39 13.11 6.50 -6.24
CA ASN A 39 14.18 5.72 -5.62
C ASN A 39 13.91 5.39 -4.14
N ILE A 40 12.75 5.75 -3.58
CA ILE A 40 12.38 5.41 -2.20
C ILE A 40 12.42 3.89 -1.92
N GLY A 41 12.18 3.05 -2.94
CA GLY A 41 12.33 1.60 -2.82
C GLY A 41 13.79 1.17 -2.58
N PHE A 42 14.75 1.77 -3.29
CA PHE A 42 16.19 1.57 -3.03
C PHE A 42 16.56 2.06 -1.63
N MET A 43 16.14 3.28 -1.25
CA MET A 43 16.39 3.83 0.08
C MET A 43 15.89 2.90 1.20
N ALA A 44 14.69 2.33 1.02
CA ALA A 44 14.10 1.43 2.00
C ALA A 44 14.92 0.13 2.16
N VAL A 45 15.39 -0.50 1.07
CA VAL A 45 16.22 -1.70 1.21
C VAL A 45 17.65 -1.41 1.67
N ASP A 46 18.21 -0.24 1.34
CA ASP A 46 19.50 0.20 1.89
C ASP A 46 19.41 0.42 3.42
N GLU A 47 18.30 0.96 3.90
CA GLU A 47 18.06 1.15 5.34
C GLU A 47 17.78 -0.17 6.07
N ILE A 48 17.10 -1.14 5.44
CA ILE A 48 17.02 -2.53 5.95
C ILE A 48 18.42 -3.15 6.04
N ALA A 49 19.23 -3.00 4.97
CA ALA A 49 20.58 -3.56 4.92
C ALA A 49 21.46 -3.00 6.05
N ARG A 50 21.36 -1.70 6.31
CA ARG A 50 22.06 -0.98 7.37
C ARG A 50 21.61 -1.39 8.76
N ALA A 51 20.30 -1.47 9.01
CA ALA A 51 19.75 -1.75 10.33
C ALA A 51 19.99 -3.20 10.81
N HIS A 52 20.09 -4.15 9.87
CA HIS A 52 20.23 -5.59 10.16
C HIS A 52 21.59 -6.17 9.72
N ASN A 53 22.60 -5.33 9.49
CA ASN A 53 23.98 -5.71 9.14
C ASN A 53 24.08 -6.73 7.97
N PHE A 54 23.35 -6.49 6.89
CA PHE A 54 23.43 -7.35 5.69
C PHE A 54 24.84 -7.34 5.08
N GLY A 55 25.17 -8.42 4.37
CA GLY A 55 26.41 -8.49 3.61
C GLY A 55 26.50 -7.39 2.53
N PRO A 56 27.71 -7.03 2.07
CA PRO A 56 27.89 -5.98 1.08
C PRO A 56 27.21 -6.32 -0.23
N TYR A 57 26.58 -5.32 -0.85
CA TYR A 57 25.94 -5.45 -2.16
C TYR A 57 26.95 -5.89 -3.24
N ARG A 58 26.56 -6.91 -4.02
CA ARG A 58 27.33 -7.47 -5.14
C ARG A 58 26.52 -7.39 -6.43
N GLN A 59 27.19 -7.19 -7.57
CA GLN A 59 26.52 -7.21 -8.87
C GLN A 59 26.05 -8.63 -9.21
N LYS A 60 24.74 -8.82 -9.38
CA LYS A 60 24.11 -10.10 -9.76
C LYS A 60 22.72 -9.84 -10.36
N PHE A 61 22.29 -10.64 -11.33
CA PHE A 61 20.96 -10.54 -11.95
C PHE A 61 20.61 -9.15 -12.51
N ALA A 62 21.55 -8.48 -13.18
CA ALA A 62 21.42 -7.07 -13.60
C ALA A 62 21.02 -6.10 -12.46
N GLY A 63 21.40 -6.43 -11.22
CA GLY A 63 21.12 -5.66 -10.01
C GLY A 63 22.25 -5.70 -8.99
N LEU A 64 22.04 -5.02 -7.86
CA LEU A 64 22.83 -5.15 -6.65
C LEU A 64 22.07 -6.07 -5.68
N LEU A 65 22.70 -7.18 -5.32
CA LEU A 65 22.17 -8.16 -4.36
C LEU A 65 22.98 -8.12 -3.06
N ALA A 66 22.30 -8.02 -1.92
CA ALA A 66 22.86 -8.28 -0.60
C ALA A 66 22.16 -9.50 0.03
N GLU A 67 22.91 -10.27 0.83
CA GLU A 67 22.38 -11.44 1.54
C GLU A 67 22.50 -11.20 3.06
N GLY A 68 21.49 -11.63 3.82
CA GLY A 68 21.43 -11.44 5.26
C GLY A 68 20.39 -12.35 5.92
N THR A 69 20.02 -12.02 7.16
CA THR A 69 19.09 -12.81 7.96
C THR A 69 18.19 -11.91 8.78
N LEU A 70 16.89 -12.16 8.74
CA LEU A 70 15.85 -11.45 9.50
C LEU A 70 15.01 -12.49 10.23
N SER A 71 14.78 -12.33 11.53
CA SER A 71 14.10 -13.33 12.39
C SER A 71 14.59 -14.79 12.26
N GLY A 72 15.84 -15.00 11.83
CA GLY A 72 16.41 -16.33 11.56
C GLY A 72 16.12 -16.91 10.17
N GLU A 73 15.32 -16.24 9.33
CA GLU A 73 15.10 -16.58 7.92
C GLU A 73 16.15 -15.94 7.00
N LYS A 74 16.49 -16.61 5.91
CA LYS A 74 17.44 -16.08 4.92
C LYS A 74 16.74 -15.07 4.03
N VAL A 75 17.31 -13.87 3.96
CA VAL A 75 16.73 -12.77 3.19
C VAL A 75 17.74 -12.25 2.17
N LEU A 76 17.23 -12.01 0.97
CA LEU A 76 17.91 -11.35 -0.12
C LEU A 76 17.35 -9.94 -0.29
N LEU A 77 18.22 -8.94 -0.40
CA LEU A 77 17.85 -7.59 -0.80
C LEU A 77 18.32 -7.36 -2.23
N LEU A 78 17.42 -6.93 -3.11
CA LEU A 78 17.72 -6.66 -4.52
C LEU A 78 17.38 -5.22 -4.89
N LYS A 79 18.34 -4.51 -5.47
CA LYS A 79 18.14 -3.24 -6.19
C LYS A 79 18.40 -3.49 -7.68
N PRO A 80 17.36 -3.60 -8.54
CA PRO A 80 17.55 -3.73 -9.98
C PRO A 80 18.37 -2.56 -10.55
N GLN A 81 19.53 -2.82 -11.14
CA GLN A 81 20.38 -1.81 -11.79
C GLN A 81 20.01 -1.65 -13.28
N THR A 82 18.81 -2.09 -13.65
CA THR A 82 18.11 -1.74 -14.88
C THR A 82 17.40 -0.39 -14.70
N PHE A 83 16.91 0.23 -15.77
CA PHE A 83 15.95 1.33 -15.60
C PHE A 83 14.62 0.82 -15.04
N MET A 84 13.87 1.69 -14.37
CA MET A 84 12.60 1.35 -13.70
C MET A 84 11.61 0.59 -14.61
N ASN A 85 11.53 0.91 -15.90
CA ASN A 85 10.65 0.20 -16.85
C ASN A 85 11.12 -1.23 -17.23
N ARG A 86 12.28 -1.66 -16.73
CA ARG A 86 12.90 -2.98 -16.92
C ARG A 86 13.28 -3.66 -15.59
N SER A 87 12.69 -3.25 -14.46
CA SER A 87 12.93 -3.90 -13.16
C SER A 87 12.57 -5.39 -13.16
N GLY A 88 11.58 -5.80 -13.96
CA GLY A 88 11.16 -7.20 -14.10
C GLY A 88 12.32 -8.12 -14.47
N ASP A 89 13.13 -7.72 -15.45
CA ASP A 89 14.24 -8.51 -16.00
C ASP A 89 15.24 -8.95 -14.92
N SER A 90 15.44 -8.09 -13.91
CA SER A 90 16.33 -8.37 -12.76
C SER A 90 15.65 -9.26 -11.72
N VAL A 91 14.39 -8.95 -11.37
CA VAL A 91 13.65 -9.71 -10.33
C VAL A 91 13.34 -11.14 -10.81
N GLN A 92 13.00 -11.32 -12.08
CA GLN A 92 12.74 -12.65 -12.65
C GLN A 92 14.00 -13.53 -12.63
N GLN A 93 15.16 -12.99 -12.98
CA GLN A 93 16.43 -13.72 -12.90
C GLN A 93 16.74 -14.18 -11.46
N ALA A 94 16.55 -13.30 -10.47
CA ALA A 94 16.73 -13.65 -9.06
C ALA A 94 15.73 -14.71 -8.59
N ALA A 95 14.44 -14.54 -8.92
CA ALA A 95 13.37 -15.47 -8.57
C ALA A 95 13.60 -16.87 -9.16
N GLN A 96 13.98 -16.97 -10.44
CA GLN A 96 14.28 -18.25 -11.10
C GLN A 96 15.52 -18.91 -10.49
N PHE A 97 16.60 -18.16 -10.25
CA PHE A 97 17.85 -18.72 -9.70
C PHE A 97 17.65 -19.32 -8.31
N TYR A 98 16.97 -18.61 -7.41
CA TYR A 98 16.69 -19.08 -6.05
C TYR A 98 15.39 -19.89 -5.92
N LYS A 99 14.69 -20.17 -7.04
CA LYS A 99 13.44 -20.94 -7.11
C LYS A 99 12.31 -20.38 -6.22
N LEU A 100 12.21 -19.06 -6.15
CA LEU A 100 11.26 -18.35 -5.31
C LEU A 100 9.87 -18.32 -5.95
N SER A 101 8.83 -18.52 -5.15
CA SER A 101 7.45 -18.27 -5.57
C SER A 101 7.13 -16.76 -5.46
N PRO A 102 6.06 -16.25 -6.12
CA PRO A 102 5.62 -14.88 -5.91
C PRO A 102 5.37 -14.54 -4.43
N ALA A 103 4.89 -15.50 -3.63
CA ALA A 103 4.65 -15.33 -2.19
C ALA A 103 5.93 -15.19 -1.33
N ASP A 104 7.11 -15.45 -1.91
CA ASP A 104 8.41 -15.22 -1.28
C ASP A 104 9.01 -13.85 -1.64
N ILE A 105 8.36 -13.10 -2.53
CA ILE A 105 8.84 -11.83 -3.07
C ILE A 105 8.00 -10.68 -2.50
N THR A 106 8.69 -9.68 -1.96
CA THR A 106 8.10 -8.42 -1.49
C THR A 106 8.76 -7.26 -2.22
N VAL A 107 7.96 -6.41 -2.88
CA VAL A 107 8.43 -5.26 -3.66
C VAL A 107 8.10 -3.96 -2.93
N LEU A 108 9.13 -3.15 -2.67
CA LEU A 108 9.07 -1.83 -2.04
C LEU A 108 9.20 -0.76 -3.12
N TYR A 109 8.23 0.15 -3.22
CA TYR A 109 8.15 1.13 -4.31
C TYR A 109 7.32 2.37 -3.92
N ASP A 110 7.48 3.46 -4.67
CA ASP A 110 6.73 4.71 -4.46
C ASP A 110 5.27 4.63 -4.92
N GLU A 111 4.39 5.21 -4.12
CA GLU A 111 2.95 5.17 -4.34
C GLU A 111 2.35 6.58 -4.37
N LEU A 112 1.74 6.93 -5.50
CA LEU A 112 1.10 8.22 -5.74
C LEU A 112 -0.28 8.31 -5.06
N ASP A 113 -1.01 7.19 -4.97
CA ASP A 113 -2.34 7.11 -4.34
C ASP A 113 -2.32 7.33 -2.82
N LEU A 114 -1.13 7.28 -2.20
CA LEU A 114 -0.94 7.41 -0.77
C LEU A 114 -0.29 8.75 -0.44
N ALA A 115 -0.84 9.43 0.56
CA ALA A 115 -0.26 10.64 1.12
C ALA A 115 1.22 10.42 1.53
N PRO A 116 2.08 11.45 1.47
CA PRO A 116 3.47 11.37 1.91
C PRO A 116 3.59 10.73 3.31
N GLY A 117 4.56 9.82 3.47
CA GLY A 117 4.79 9.09 4.73
C GLY A 117 3.79 7.98 5.05
N LYS A 118 2.73 7.80 4.27
CA LYS A 118 1.72 6.75 4.50
C LYS A 118 2.13 5.43 3.84
N VAL A 119 2.28 4.38 4.65
CA VAL A 119 2.58 3.03 4.16
C VAL A 119 1.32 2.15 4.10
N ARG A 120 1.24 1.33 3.04
CA ARG A 120 0.29 0.21 2.96
C ARG A 120 0.99 -1.04 2.43
N ILE A 121 0.71 -2.18 3.04
CA ILE A 121 1.23 -3.48 2.61
C ILE A 121 0.06 -4.36 2.19
N LYS A 122 0.21 -5.08 1.07
CA LYS A 122 -0.78 -6.06 0.57
C LYS A 122 -0.12 -7.09 -0.34
N ALA A 123 -0.70 -8.28 -0.45
CA ALA A 123 -0.44 -9.17 -1.59
C ALA A 123 -1.30 -8.74 -2.80
N GLY A 124 -0.83 -8.97 -4.02
CA GLY A 124 -1.63 -8.76 -5.22
C GLY A 124 -1.88 -7.28 -5.57
N GLY A 125 -2.90 -7.05 -6.41
CA GLY A 125 -3.27 -5.73 -6.93
C GLY A 125 -2.71 -5.43 -8.31
N GLY A 126 -2.97 -4.23 -8.84
CA GLY A 126 -2.41 -3.75 -10.11
C GLY A 126 -1.18 -2.88 -9.90
N ASN A 127 -0.44 -2.63 -10.98
CA ASN A 127 0.70 -1.70 -10.98
C ASN A 127 0.36 -0.22 -10.72
N GLY A 128 -0.92 0.20 -10.80
CA GLY A 128 -1.30 1.60 -10.55
C GLY A 128 -0.67 2.61 -11.53
N GLY A 129 -0.18 2.14 -12.68
CA GLY A 129 0.61 2.96 -13.60
C GLY A 129 2.13 2.91 -13.35
N HIS A 130 2.59 2.46 -12.19
CA HIS A 130 4.00 2.39 -11.80
C HIS A 130 4.83 1.51 -12.75
N ASN A 131 5.87 2.09 -13.34
CA ASN A 131 6.60 1.46 -14.45
C ASN A 131 7.36 0.19 -14.04
N GLY A 132 7.94 0.14 -12.84
CA GLY A 132 8.59 -1.08 -12.33
C GLY A 132 7.62 -2.22 -12.06
N LEU A 133 6.40 -1.92 -11.60
CA LEU A 133 5.39 -2.96 -11.40
C LEU A 133 4.81 -3.41 -12.74
N ARG A 134 4.65 -2.51 -13.71
CA ARG A 134 4.31 -2.84 -15.11
C ARG A 134 5.35 -3.77 -15.75
N SER A 135 6.61 -3.65 -15.37
CA SER A 135 7.71 -4.52 -15.82
C SER A 135 7.71 -5.90 -15.13
N ILE A 136 7.39 -5.95 -13.83
CA ILE A 136 7.39 -7.17 -13.01
C ILE A 136 6.12 -8.02 -13.23
N ASP A 137 4.93 -7.41 -13.29
CA ASP A 137 3.64 -8.11 -13.35
C ASP A 137 3.56 -9.20 -14.46
N PRO A 138 4.08 -9.00 -15.70
CA PRO A 138 4.05 -10.04 -16.74
C PRO A 138 5.06 -11.17 -16.52
N GLN A 139 6.09 -10.97 -15.70
CA GLN A 139 7.21 -11.89 -15.53
C GLN A 139 7.07 -12.83 -14.34
N LEU A 140 6.30 -12.42 -13.32
CA LEU A 140 6.10 -13.16 -12.05
C LEU A 140 4.62 -13.41 -11.73
N GLY A 141 3.69 -12.93 -12.55
CA GLY A 141 2.31 -12.75 -12.12
C GLY A 141 2.19 -11.59 -11.12
N ARG A 142 1.09 -11.53 -10.37
CA ARG A 142 0.75 -10.35 -9.55
C ARG A 142 0.73 -10.61 -8.05
N ASP A 143 0.77 -11.87 -7.63
CA ASP A 143 0.49 -12.34 -6.26
C ASP A 143 1.64 -12.13 -5.26
N TYR A 144 2.70 -11.46 -5.70
CA TYR A 144 3.76 -10.99 -4.82
C TYR A 144 3.29 -9.87 -3.89
N ARG A 145 4.00 -9.71 -2.76
CA ARG A 145 3.67 -8.72 -1.73
C ARG A 145 4.23 -7.34 -2.14
N ARG A 146 3.48 -6.30 -1.81
CA ARG A 146 3.71 -4.92 -2.24
C ARG A 146 3.70 -4.00 -1.04
N VAL A 147 4.86 -3.44 -0.70
CA VAL A 147 5.01 -2.36 0.29
C VAL A 147 4.93 -1.04 -0.47
N ARG A 148 3.77 -0.39 -0.36
CA ARG A 148 3.42 0.86 -1.03
C ARG A 148 3.90 2.02 -0.15
N LEU A 149 4.90 2.77 -0.59
CA LEU A 149 5.51 3.88 0.14
C LEU A 149 4.96 5.21 -0.38
N GLY A 150 4.06 5.85 0.38
CA GLY A 150 3.36 7.04 -0.08
C GLY A 150 4.27 8.25 -0.33
N ILE A 151 4.19 8.79 -1.55
CA ILE A 151 4.90 10.02 -1.99
C ILE A 151 3.94 11.14 -2.40
N GLY A 152 2.62 10.90 -2.36
CA GLY A 152 1.58 11.82 -2.80
C GLY A 152 1.48 11.97 -4.33
N HIS A 153 0.30 12.37 -4.81
CA HIS A 153 0.04 12.68 -6.23
C HIS A 153 0.18 14.19 -6.49
N PRO A 154 0.85 14.64 -7.57
CA PRO A 154 1.07 16.06 -7.88
C PRO A 154 -0.16 16.78 -8.47
N GLY A 155 -1.37 16.39 -8.05
CA GLY A 155 -2.64 16.92 -8.56
C GLY A 155 -3.01 16.48 -9.99
N SER A 156 -2.12 16.66 -10.97
CA SER A 156 -2.39 16.38 -12.40
C SER A 156 -1.50 15.27 -12.97
N LYS A 157 -2.00 14.56 -14.00
CA LYS A 157 -1.32 13.39 -14.60
C LYS A 157 -0.03 13.77 -15.33
N GLU A 158 -0.01 14.94 -15.93
CA GLU A 158 1.10 15.50 -16.71
C GLU A 158 2.32 15.79 -15.80
N LEU A 159 2.06 16.04 -14.51
CA LEU A 159 3.08 16.30 -13.51
C LEU A 159 3.61 15.03 -12.82
N VAL A 160 3.05 13.84 -13.10
CA VAL A 160 3.49 12.60 -12.46
C VAL A 160 4.95 12.28 -12.77
N THR A 161 5.35 12.33 -14.04
CA THR A 161 6.75 12.05 -14.44
C THR A 161 7.76 12.99 -13.77
N PRO A 162 7.63 14.33 -13.82
CA PRO A 162 8.57 15.21 -13.11
C PRO A 162 8.46 15.12 -11.58
N HIS A 163 7.32 14.71 -11.01
CA HIS A 163 7.19 14.48 -9.57
C HIS A 163 7.98 13.25 -9.10
N VAL A 164 7.80 12.10 -9.74
CA VAL A 164 8.52 10.86 -9.36
C VAL A 164 10.01 10.95 -9.67
N LEU A 165 10.39 11.66 -10.74
CA LEU A 165 11.78 11.92 -11.09
C LEU A 165 12.37 13.17 -10.41
N GLY A 166 11.61 13.82 -9.53
CA GLY A 166 12.10 14.95 -8.72
C GLY A 166 12.62 14.48 -7.37
N ASP A 167 13.65 15.17 -6.87
CA ASP A 167 14.25 14.93 -5.55
C ASP A 167 13.26 15.17 -4.40
N PHE A 168 13.43 14.41 -3.31
CA PHE A 168 12.83 14.75 -2.02
C PHE A 168 13.31 16.12 -1.52
N SER A 169 12.35 16.95 -1.12
CA SER A 169 12.62 18.28 -0.57
C SER A 169 13.18 18.18 0.86
N LYS A 170 13.65 19.31 1.41
CA LYS A 170 14.03 19.38 2.83
C LYS A 170 12.86 19.08 3.77
N ALA A 171 11.66 19.55 3.45
CA ALA A 171 10.44 19.27 4.21
C ALA A 171 10.05 17.79 4.12
N ASP A 172 10.31 17.12 2.99
CA ASP A 172 10.02 15.69 2.88
C ASP A 172 10.83 14.84 3.88
N ARG A 173 11.99 15.31 4.34
CA ARG A 173 12.82 14.59 5.32
C ARG A 173 12.12 14.39 6.66
N GLU A 174 11.20 15.27 7.04
CA GLU A 174 10.43 15.19 8.29
C GLU A 174 9.60 13.91 8.37
N TRP A 175 9.07 13.42 7.23
CA TRP A 175 8.33 12.17 7.15
C TRP A 175 9.17 11.01 6.58
N LEU A 176 10.09 11.30 5.65
CA LEU A 176 10.87 10.29 4.95
C LEU A 176 11.88 9.57 5.86
N VAL A 177 12.62 10.32 6.69
CA VAL A 177 13.65 9.73 7.55
C VAL A 177 13.00 8.82 8.62
N PRO A 178 11.98 9.25 9.40
CA PRO A 178 11.31 8.36 10.35
C PRO A 178 10.65 7.15 9.68
N LEU A 179 10.11 7.30 8.46
CA LEU A 179 9.56 6.18 7.70
C LEU A 179 10.63 5.15 7.36
N LEU A 180 11.75 5.59 6.78
CA LEU A 180 12.83 4.70 6.35
C LEU A 180 13.48 4.01 7.55
N GLU A 181 13.88 4.77 8.57
CA GLU A 181 14.52 4.22 9.79
C GLU A 181 13.60 3.24 10.52
N THR A 182 12.31 3.55 10.65
CA THR A 182 11.35 2.64 11.30
C THR A 182 11.08 1.40 10.47
N LEU A 183 11.01 1.52 9.14
CA LEU A 183 10.88 0.38 8.23
C LEU A 183 12.12 -0.52 8.30
N GLY A 184 13.31 0.08 8.23
CA GLY A 184 14.59 -0.62 8.30
C GLY A 184 14.76 -1.38 9.61
N ALA A 185 14.63 -0.70 10.76
CA ALA A 185 14.78 -1.30 12.08
C ALA A 185 13.66 -2.27 12.51
N ASN A 186 12.64 -2.46 11.67
CA ASN A 186 11.54 -3.40 11.91
C ASN A 186 11.29 -4.32 10.70
N ALA A 187 12.30 -4.54 9.86
CA ALA A 187 12.19 -5.38 8.66
C ALA A 187 11.81 -6.83 8.98
N ASP A 188 12.19 -7.31 10.17
CA ASP A 188 11.75 -8.59 10.74
C ASP A 188 10.22 -8.78 10.68
N LEU A 189 9.43 -7.71 10.87
CA LEU A 189 7.97 -7.74 10.80
C LEU A 189 7.44 -7.92 9.38
N LEU A 190 8.22 -7.56 8.34
CA LEU A 190 7.88 -7.94 6.97
C LEU A 190 7.98 -9.45 6.82
N VAL A 191 9.02 -10.06 7.36
CA VAL A 191 9.30 -11.50 7.20
C VAL A 191 8.31 -12.35 8.01
N SER A 192 8.01 -11.97 9.26
CA SER A 192 7.03 -12.66 10.11
C SER A 192 5.56 -12.49 9.66
N GLY A 193 5.27 -11.59 8.70
CA GLY A 193 3.91 -11.31 8.24
C GLY A 193 3.10 -10.40 9.17
N GLU A 194 3.77 -9.65 10.04
CA GLU A 194 3.16 -8.72 10.99
C GLU A 194 2.90 -7.33 10.39
N ASP A 195 2.30 -7.29 9.20
CA ASP A 195 2.03 -6.10 8.39
C ASP A 195 1.36 -4.97 9.20
N GLY A 196 0.39 -5.33 10.05
CA GLY A 196 -0.34 -4.40 10.92
C GLY A 196 0.56 -3.73 11.95
N SER A 197 1.43 -4.51 12.61
CA SER A 197 2.40 -4.02 13.59
C SER A 197 3.39 -3.05 12.94
N LEU A 198 3.93 -3.40 11.77
CA LEU A 198 4.87 -2.55 11.04
C LEU A 198 4.23 -1.24 10.56
N MET A 199 3.05 -1.32 9.92
CA MET A 199 2.33 -0.12 9.47
C MET A 199 1.98 0.80 10.64
N ASN A 200 1.64 0.25 11.82
CA ASN A 200 1.37 1.04 13.01
C ASN A 200 2.62 1.74 13.54
N LYS A 201 3.76 1.03 13.67
CA LYS A 201 5.04 1.63 14.08
C LYS A 201 5.45 2.78 13.17
N ILE A 202 5.41 2.58 11.84
CA ILE A 202 5.74 3.62 10.86
C ILE A 202 4.78 4.81 11.00
N SER A 203 3.47 4.56 11.16
CA SER A 203 2.49 5.64 11.31
C SER A 203 2.73 6.49 12.57
N LEU A 204 3.14 5.87 13.68
CA LEU A 204 3.49 6.58 14.92
C LEU A 204 4.78 7.38 14.78
N ALA A 205 5.81 6.83 14.12
CA ALA A 205 7.08 7.51 13.89
C ALA A 205 6.93 8.74 12.97
N VAL A 206 6.16 8.61 11.89
CA VAL A 206 5.91 9.69 10.92
C VAL A 206 5.01 10.81 11.49
N ALA A 207 4.09 10.48 12.40
CA ALA A 207 3.16 11.46 12.97
C ALA A 207 3.79 12.36 14.06
N GLY A 208 4.98 12.00 14.55
CA GLY A 208 5.69 12.74 15.60
C GLY A 208 5.03 12.66 17.00
N PRO A 209 5.73 13.10 18.05
CA PRO A 209 5.27 12.98 19.44
C PRO A 209 4.04 13.84 19.76
N GLU A 210 3.71 14.87 18.97
CA GLU A 210 2.51 15.70 19.21
C GLU A 210 1.20 15.03 18.76
N SER A 211 1.26 14.02 17.88
CA SER A 211 0.05 13.38 17.33
C SER A 211 -0.60 12.34 18.25
N THR A 212 -0.07 12.08 19.45
CA THR A 212 -0.66 11.13 20.41
C THR A 212 -1.80 11.71 21.26
N ALA A 213 -2.25 12.94 21.00
CA ALA A 213 -3.48 13.45 21.59
C ALA A 213 -4.67 12.54 21.17
N PRO A 214 -5.42 11.94 22.12
CA PRO A 214 -6.48 11.00 21.77
C PRO A 214 -7.55 11.71 20.95
N GLN A 215 -7.84 11.17 19.76
CA GLN A 215 -8.88 11.67 18.88
C GLN A 215 -10.21 11.72 19.67
N LYS A 216 -10.65 12.93 20.03
CA LYS A 216 -11.98 13.12 20.61
C LYS A 216 -12.98 12.51 19.65
N LYS A 217 -13.68 11.46 20.11
CA LYS A 217 -14.80 10.84 19.38
C LYS A 217 -15.69 11.98 18.88
N ARG A 218 -15.77 12.13 17.56
CA ARG A 218 -16.57 13.18 16.92
C ARG A 218 -18.01 12.95 17.36
N ALA A 219 -18.50 13.82 18.25
CA ALA A 219 -19.82 13.66 18.82
C ALA A 219 -20.86 13.62 17.69
N THR A 220 -21.77 12.64 17.78
CA THR A 220 -22.99 12.62 16.98
C THR A 220 -23.73 13.95 17.16
N PRO A 221 -24.28 14.55 16.09
CA PRO A 221 -25.18 15.70 16.24
C PRO A 221 -26.33 15.33 17.19
N PRO A 222 -26.70 16.20 18.15
CA PRO A 222 -27.76 15.88 19.09
C PRO A 222 -29.10 15.79 18.36
N GLU A 223 -29.80 14.69 18.60
CA GLU A 223 -31.21 14.51 18.24
C GLU A 223 -32.06 15.56 18.99
N PRO A 224 -32.98 16.27 18.33
CA PRO A 224 -33.76 17.33 18.99
C PRO A 224 -34.75 16.72 20.00
N ALA A 225 -34.50 16.97 21.28
CA ALA A 225 -35.34 16.51 22.39
C ALA A 225 -36.76 17.07 22.31
N ALA A 226 -37.75 16.24 22.65
CA ALA A 226 -39.16 16.57 22.62
C ALA A 226 -39.73 17.01 23.99
N ALA A 227 -40.97 17.51 23.95
CA ALA A 227 -41.92 17.74 25.06
C ALA A 227 -41.72 19.04 25.90
N PRO A 228 -42.77 19.56 26.59
CA PRO A 228 -44.11 18.98 26.79
C PRO A 228 -45.30 19.89 26.36
N ALA A 229 -46.53 19.40 26.56
CA ALA A 229 -47.78 20.08 26.18
C ALA A 229 -48.71 20.35 27.39
N ALA A 230 -49.45 21.48 27.39
CA ALA A 230 -50.77 21.58 28.04
C ALA A 230 -51.58 22.88 27.71
N LYS A 231 -52.74 22.70 27.05
CA LYS A 231 -54.09 23.31 27.30
C LYS A 231 -54.28 24.84 27.50
N GLY A 232 -55.14 25.49 26.67
CA GLY A 232 -55.87 26.70 27.11
C GLY A 232 -56.57 27.64 26.08
N ARG A 233 -57.72 27.27 25.51
CA ARG A 233 -58.84 28.14 25.00
C ARG A 233 -58.58 29.42 24.15
N SER A 234 -58.59 29.23 22.82
CA SER A 234 -59.47 29.90 21.82
C SER A 234 -60.16 31.26 22.08
N HIS A 235 -59.98 32.24 21.16
CA HIS A 235 -61.01 33.25 20.81
C HIS A 235 -60.88 33.78 19.35
N VAL A 236 -61.97 33.67 18.57
CA VAL A 236 -62.42 34.50 17.41
C VAL A 236 -61.74 34.39 16.00
N ARG A 237 -62.62 34.08 15.02
CA ARG A 237 -62.72 34.39 13.57
C ARG A 237 -61.73 35.42 12.96
N GLN A 238 -61.34 35.40 11.68
CA GLN A 238 -61.90 34.81 10.43
C GLN A 238 -60.72 34.60 9.41
N ALA A 239 -60.80 34.12 8.15
CA ALA A 239 -61.92 33.82 7.26
C ALA A 239 -61.71 32.56 6.36
N ARG A 240 -61.30 32.72 5.08
CA ARG A 240 -61.16 31.65 4.06
C ARG A 240 -60.15 32.02 2.96
N GLN A 241 -59.35 31.06 2.49
CA GLN A 241 -59.33 30.59 1.10
C GLN A 241 -58.59 29.23 0.99
N PRO A 242 -58.91 28.34 0.02
CA PRO A 242 -58.43 26.94 0.03
C PRO A 242 -57.32 26.60 -0.98
N ARG A 243 -56.49 25.60 -0.60
CA ARG A 243 -55.68 24.63 -1.38
C ARG A 243 -55.37 24.88 -2.86
N THR A 244 -54.13 24.59 -3.24
CA THR A 244 -53.85 23.78 -4.46
C THR A 244 -52.55 22.98 -4.32
N GLN A 245 -52.60 21.70 -4.70
CA GLN A 245 -51.41 20.94 -5.10
C GLN A 245 -51.05 21.37 -6.54
N ALA A 246 -49.77 21.41 -6.89
CA ALA A 246 -49.35 21.69 -8.26
C ALA A 246 -49.63 20.47 -9.15
N GLU A 247 -50.58 20.57 -10.08
CA GLU A 247 -50.80 19.57 -11.13
C GLU A 247 -49.70 19.65 -12.21
N LEU A 248 -49.32 18.49 -12.76
CA LEU A 248 -48.43 18.40 -13.92
C LEU A 248 -49.17 18.82 -15.21
N PRO A 249 -48.52 19.57 -16.12
CA PRO A 249 -49.15 20.06 -17.36
C PRO A 249 -49.48 18.93 -18.34
N LYS A 250 -50.70 18.94 -18.88
CA LYS A 250 -51.28 17.83 -19.67
C LYS A 250 -51.04 17.92 -21.19
N SER A 251 -50.30 18.92 -21.68
CA SER A 251 -49.92 19.04 -23.09
C SER A 251 -48.69 19.93 -23.30
N GLY A 252 -47.97 19.73 -24.41
CA GLY A 252 -46.75 20.44 -24.79
C GLY A 252 -45.63 19.49 -25.24
N PRO A 253 -44.57 19.97 -25.91
CA PRO A 253 -43.53 19.12 -26.51
C PRO A 253 -42.80 18.23 -25.50
N MET A 254 -42.75 18.65 -24.23
CA MET A 254 -42.18 17.86 -23.13
C MET A 254 -43.08 16.67 -22.72
N ALA A 255 -44.41 16.81 -22.82
CA ALA A 255 -45.36 15.74 -22.51
C ALA A 255 -45.35 14.63 -23.57
N ASP A 256 -45.19 14.99 -24.85
CA ASP A 256 -45.05 14.03 -25.95
C ASP A 256 -43.71 13.30 -25.91
N MET A 257 -42.64 13.96 -25.47
CA MET A 257 -41.33 13.34 -25.25
C MET A 257 -41.38 12.30 -24.11
N LEU A 258 -42.07 12.60 -23.01
CA LEU A 258 -42.27 11.66 -21.90
C LEU A 258 -43.08 10.43 -22.35
N LYS A 259 -44.16 10.60 -23.14
CA LYS A 259 -44.92 9.47 -23.72
C LYS A 259 -44.05 8.54 -24.57
N LYS A 260 -43.08 9.07 -25.32
CA LYS A 260 -42.15 8.26 -26.13
C LYS A 260 -41.06 7.55 -25.33
N LEU A 261 -40.72 8.02 -24.13
CA LEU A 261 -39.71 7.37 -23.27
C LEU A 261 -40.28 6.19 -22.46
N PHE A 262 -41.55 6.26 -22.06
CA PHE A 262 -42.15 5.31 -21.11
C PHE A 262 -43.01 4.21 -21.73
N ASN A 263 -43.34 4.30 -23.03
CA ASN A 263 -44.02 3.23 -23.77
C ASN A 263 -43.16 2.79 -24.95
N LYS A 264 -42.41 1.70 -24.79
CA LYS A 264 -41.90 0.93 -25.92
C LYS A 264 -41.67 -0.54 -25.58
N ASP A 265 -42.63 -1.37 -26.00
CA ASP A 265 -42.35 -2.64 -26.67
C ASP A 265 -41.77 -2.34 -28.09
#